data_AF-A0A850GCL9-F1
#
_entry.id   AF-A0A850GCL9-F1
#
_cell.length_a   1.000
_cell.length_b   1.000
_cell.length_c   1.000
_cell.angle_alpha   90.00
_cell.angle_beta   90.00
_cell.angle_gamma   90.00
#
_symmetry.space_group_name_H-M   'P 1'
#
loop_
_entity.id
_entity.type
_entity.pdbx_description
1 polymer ?
#
loop_
_entity_poly.entity_id
_entity_poly.type
_entity_poly.pdbx_seq_one_letter_code
_entity_poly.pdbx_strand_id
1 'polypeptide(L)'
;MDTTASRAIAGAALACALGLGGWTSSRLTATTEARAEVIMAKRVDPKVAQRQALAREPIYERSEAFYKTRVEVAHEHYEAEEGVPLTTLAALREPNVFFHPITADAPRTLAPGESLREAPLEISVSVQQLVSEARGIRSKLAHTVVDVVNTGEVPVAYRLLLDKAGDGDCRLRAMTRYDAMVLEPGERAEISVCKDSHSIEISELRVLELTPAGAIWVDKLPAAAVALGENATRAHDPGRELVQCTELPVREYAARIQSGELAWEDLIDFYSRHDCENYEWVEGYTRALEPLASLPVLAEDDQ
;
A
#
# COMPACT_ATOMS: atom_id res chain seq x y z
N MET A 1 -53.45 -3.86 -6.95
CA MET A 1 -52.40 -4.32 -7.86
C MET A 1 -51.05 -4.19 -7.16
N ASP A 2 -50.75 -5.27 -6.45
CA ASP A 2 -49.51 -5.84 -5.91
C ASP A 2 -48.22 -5.01 -5.79
N THR A 3 -47.95 -4.60 -4.55
CA THR A 3 -46.66 -4.09 -4.04
C THR A 3 -45.65 -5.19 -3.69
N THR A 4 -46.01 -6.47 -3.87
CA THR A 4 -45.17 -7.64 -3.59
C THR A 4 -44.20 -7.98 -4.72
N ALA A 5 -44.46 -7.56 -5.96
CA ALA A 5 -43.59 -7.86 -7.10
C ALA A 5 -42.28 -7.04 -7.11
N SER A 6 -42.27 -5.85 -6.51
CA SER A 6 -41.12 -4.93 -6.57
C SER A 6 -39.96 -5.32 -5.64
N ARG A 7 -40.23 -6.09 -4.57
CA ARG A 7 -39.21 -6.51 -3.60
C ARG A 7 -38.40 -7.74 -4.04
N ALA A 8 -38.95 -8.58 -4.92
CA ALA A 8 -38.25 -9.76 -5.43
C ALA A 8 -37.16 -9.39 -6.46
N ILE A 9 -37.36 -8.33 -7.24
CA ILE A 9 -36.42 -7.89 -8.28
C ILE A 9 -35.17 -7.22 -7.67
N ALA A 10 -35.34 -6.46 -6.57
CA ALA A 10 -34.22 -5.83 -5.88
C ALA A 10 -33.31 -6.83 -5.16
N GLY A 11 -33.85 -7.94 -4.63
CA GLY A 11 -33.06 -9.00 -4.00
C GLY A 11 -32.21 -9.81 -4.98
N ALA A 12 -32.72 -10.07 -6.18
CA ALA A 12 -32.00 -10.81 -7.22
C ALA A 12 -30.83 -10.01 -7.82
N ALA A 13 -30.98 -8.69 -7.96
CA ALA A 13 -29.92 -7.81 -8.47
C ALA A 13 -28.71 -7.73 -7.50
N LEU A 14 -28.97 -7.75 -6.18
CA LEU A 14 -27.90 -7.70 -5.17
C LEU A 14 -27.13 -9.03 -5.08
N ALA A 15 -27.81 -10.17 -5.23
CA ALA A 15 -27.16 -11.48 -5.24
C ALA A 15 -26.26 -11.69 -6.47
N CYS A 16 -26.66 -11.18 -7.65
CA CYS A 16 -25.80 -11.22 -8.85
C CYS A 16 -24.57 -10.32 -8.74
N ALA A 17 -24.67 -9.15 -8.10
CA ALA A 17 -23.53 -8.25 -7.90
C ALA A 17 -22.48 -8.84 -6.94
N LEU A 18 -22.92 -9.48 -5.86
CA LEU A 18 -22.02 -10.15 -4.90
C LEU A 18 -21.42 -11.44 -5.48
N GLY A 19 -22.17 -12.18 -6.30
CA GLY A 19 -21.66 -13.39 -6.98
C GLY A 19 -20.63 -13.08 -8.07
N LEU A 20 -20.75 -11.95 -8.78
CA LEU A 20 -19.80 -11.57 -9.83
C LEU A 20 -18.51 -10.95 -9.25
N GLY A 21 -18.60 -10.14 -8.18
CA GLY A 21 -17.42 -9.55 -7.55
C GLY A 21 -16.49 -10.55 -6.87
N GLY A 22 -17.06 -11.61 -6.26
CA GLY A 22 -16.25 -12.69 -5.67
C GLY A 22 -15.62 -13.64 -6.70
N TRP A 23 -16.24 -13.79 -7.88
CA TRP A 23 -15.80 -14.77 -8.87
C TRP A 23 -14.68 -14.24 -9.80
N THR A 24 -14.61 -12.93 -10.04
CA THR A 24 -13.51 -12.33 -10.82
C THR A 24 -12.19 -12.28 -10.04
N SER A 25 -12.25 -12.01 -8.73
CA SER A 25 -11.07 -12.01 -7.83
C SER A 25 -10.35 -13.36 -7.82
N SER A 26 -11.08 -14.47 -7.69
CA SER A 26 -10.49 -15.82 -7.66
C SER A 26 -9.85 -16.27 -8.98
N ARG A 27 -10.26 -15.70 -10.12
CA ARG A 27 -9.63 -15.99 -11.43
C ARG A 27 -8.32 -15.23 -11.62
N LEU A 28 -8.13 -14.07 -11.02
CA LEU A 28 -6.92 -13.27 -11.17
C LEU A 28 -5.70 -13.92 -10.47
N THR A 29 -5.87 -14.42 -9.26
CA THR A 29 -4.84 -15.21 -8.56
C THR A 29 -4.57 -16.54 -9.27
N ALA A 30 -5.62 -17.27 -9.67
CA ALA A 30 -5.45 -18.52 -10.40
C ALA A 30 -4.76 -18.34 -11.78
N THR A 31 -4.95 -17.20 -12.44
CA THR A 31 -4.33 -16.93 -13.75
C THR A 31 -2.89 -16.45 -13.63
N THR A 32 -2.54 -15.72 -12.58
CA THR A 32 -1.15 -15.33 -12.30
C THR A 32 -0.32 -16.53 -11.84
N GLU A 33 -0.87 -17.40 -10.97
CA GLU A 33 -0.25 -18.68 -10.60
C GLU A 33 -0.05 -19.58 -11.83
N ALA A 34 -1.09 -19.81 -12.63
CA ALA A 34 -0.99 -20.67 -13.81
C ALA A 34 0.01 -20.12 -14.86
N ARG A 35 0.12 -18.79 -15.00
CA ARG A 35 1.12 -18.17 -15.89
C ARG A 35 2.53 -18.31 -15.32
N ALA A 36 2.71 -18.11 -14.02
CA ALA A 36 3.98 -18.34 -13.36
C ALA A 36 4.42 -19.80 -13.57
N GLU A 37 3.54 -20.79 -13.34
CA GLU A 37 3.85 -22.20 -13.59
C GLU A 37 4.27 -22.48 -15.05
N VAL A 38 3.58 -21.90 -16.03
CA VAL A 38 3.92 -22.10 -17.47
C VAL A 38 5.26 -21.46 -17.84
N ILE A 39 5.58 -20.28 -17.30
CA ILE A 39 6.88 -19.61 -17.52
C ILE A 39 8.00 -20.41 -16.84
N MET A 40 7.73 -20.92 -15.64
CA MET A 40 8.66 -21.71 -14.84
C MET A 40 9.01 -23.05 -15.51
N ALA A 41 8.00 -23.74 -16.02
CA ALA A 41 8.16 -24.99 -16.76
C ALA A 41 9.04 -24.85 -18.02
N LYS A 42 9.19 -23.63 -18.55
CA LYS A 42 10.04 -23.35 -19.72
C LYS A 42 11.47 -22.96 -19.37
N ARG A 43 11.74 -22.49 -18.15
CA ARG A 43 13.05 -21.91 -17.76
C ARG A 43 13.89 -22.81 -16.85
N VAL A 44 13.27 -23.71 -16.09
CA VAL A 44 14.01 -24.59 -15.18
C VAL A 44 14.50 -25.84 -15.92
N ASP A 45 15.80 -26.14 -15.84
CA ASP A 45 16.35 -27.40 -16.37
C ASP A 45 15.64 -28.59 -15.68
N PRO A 46 14.95 -29.46 -16.44
CA PRO A 46 14.21 -30.59 -15.88
C PRO A 46 15.06 -31.50 -14.99
N LYS A 47 16.37 -31.60 -15.24
CA LYS A 47 17.30 -32.42 -14.45
C LYS A 47 17.71 -31.77 -13.13
N VAL A 48 17.57 -30.45 -13.01
CA VAL A 48 17.78 -29.71 -11.75
C VAL A 48 16.52 -29.80 -10.90
N ALA A 49 15.34 -29.54 -11.49
CA ALA A 49 14.04 -29.72 -10.82
C ALA A 49 13.86 -31.15 -10.30
N GLN A 50 14.20 -32.16 -11.10
CA GLN A 50 14.11 -33.57 -10.71
C GLN A 50 15.10 -33.94 -9.59
N ARG A 51 16.33 -33.42 -9.61
CA ARG A 51 17.31 -33.67 -8.53
C ARG A 51 16.92 -33.00 -7.22
N GLN A 52 16.38 -31.79 -7.28
CA GLN A 52 15.88 -31.07 -6.11
C GLN A 52 14.65 -31.77 -5.52
N ALA A 53 13.70 -32.21 -6.36
CA ALA A 53 12.49 -32.93 -5.94
C ALA A 53 12.78 -34.28 -5.26
N LEU A 54 13.92 -34.90 -5.57
CA LEU A 54 14.32 -36.21 -5.03
C LEU A 54 15.18 -36.12 -3.74
N ALA A 55 15.72 -34.95 -3.37
CA ALA A 55 16.75 -34.84 -2.33
C ALA A 55 16.23 -34.40 -0.94
N ARG A 56 15.13 -33.67 -0.89
CA ARG A 56 14.30 -33.19 0.23
C ARG A 56 13.03 -32.67 -0.43
N GLU A 57 11.87 -32.59 0.22
CA GLU A 57 10.76 -31.80 -0.36
C GLU A 57 11.28 -30.37 -0.56
N PRO A 58 11.66 -29.95 -1.78
CA PRO A 58 12.25 -28.64 -1.95
C PRO A 58 11.08 -27.67 -1.91
N ILE A 59 11.11 -26.76 -0.94
CA ILE A 59 10.23 -25.59 -0.97
C ILE A 59 10.77 -24.70 -2.11
N TYR A 60 10.45 -25.07 -3.35
CA TYR A 60 10.90 -24.39 -4.57
C TYR A 60 10.55 -22.90 -4.57
N GLU A 61 9.48 -22.56 -3.85
CA GLU A 61 9.00 -21.20 -3.55
C GLU A 61 10.06 -20.31 -2.86
N ARG A 62 11.06 -20.91 -2.20
CA ARG A 62 12.18 -20.18 -1.57
C ARG A 62 13.44 -20.08 -2.43
N SER A 63 13.40 -20.57 -3.67
CA SER A 63 14.56 -20.47 -4.57
C SER A 63 14.68 -19.08 -5.21
N GLU A 64 15.91 -18.61 -5.46
CA GLU A 64 16.14 -17.34 -6.18
C GLU A 64 15.50 -17.35 -7.57
N ALA A 65 15.47 -18.50 -8.25
CA ALA A 65 14.81 -18.65 -9.54
C ALA A 65 13.29 -18.39 -9.44
N PHE A 66 12.65 -18.93 -8.41
CA PHE A 66 11.22 -18.69 -8.17
C PHE A 66 10.93 -17.24 -7.85
N TYR A 67 11.71 -16.67 -6.94
CA TYR A 67 11.60 -15.28 -6.58
C TYR A 67 11.79 -14.37 -7.81
N LYS A 68 12.82 -14.61 -8.63
CA LYS A 68 13.05 -13.87 -9.89
C LYS A 68 11.84 -13.90 -10.81
N THR A 69 11.25 -15.07 -11.01
CA THR A 69 10.06 -15.20 -11.85
C THR A 69 8.86 -14.46 -11.27
N ARG A 70 8.69 -14.42 -9.94
CA ARG A 70 7.63 -13.60 -9.32
C ARG A 70 7.86 -12.10 -9.55
N VAL A 71 9.09 -11.61 -9.44
CA VAL A 71 9.43 -10.21 -9.77
C VAL A 71 9.12 -9.90 -11.22
N GLU A 72 9.53 -10.79 -12.14
CA GLU A 72 9.25 -10.64 -13.58
C GLU A 72 7.75 -10.69 -13.88
N VAL A 73 6.97 -11.60 -13.28
CA VAL A 73 5.52 -11.70 -13.49
C VAL A 73 4.79 -10.49 -12.92
N ALA A 74 5.18 -10.03 -11.72
CA ALA A 74 4.67 -8.78 -11.18
C ALA A 74 4.96 -7.68 -12.20
N HIS A 75 6.22 -7.51 -12.60
CA HIS A 75 6.59 -6.49 -13.56
C HIS A 75 5.81 -6.57 -14.89
N GLU A 76 5.74 -7.72 -15.54
CA GLU A 76 5.03 -7.92 -16.82
C GLU A 76 3.54 -7.57 -16.72
N HIS A 77 2.91 -7.83 -15.57
CA HIS A 77 1.51 -7.47 -15.34
C HIS A 77 1.31 -5.95 -15.40
N TYR A 78 2.24 -5.17 -14.85
CA TYR A 78 2.12 -3.72 -14.73
C TYR A 78 2.81 -2.92 -15.84
N GLU A 79 3.90 -3.42 -16.43
CA GLU A 79 4.55 -2.82 -17.61
C GLU A 79 3.55 -2.73 -18.77
N ALA A 80 2.73 -3.76 -18.94
CA ALA A 80 1.69 -3.82 -19.98
C ALA A 80 0.61 -2.74 -19.82
N GLU A 81 0.41 -2.22 -18.61
CA GLU A 81 -0.63 -1.24 -18.29
C GLU A 81 -0.09 0.19 -18.23
N GLU A 82 1.14 0.39 -17.73
CA GLU A 82 1.63 1.72 -17.34
C GLU A 82 3.02 2.10 -17.90
N GLY A 83 3.69 1.22 -18.66
CA GLY A 83 5.00 1.53 -19.26
C GLY A 83 6.13 1.75 -18.26
N VAL A 84 6.00 1.15 -17.08
CA VAL A 84 6.92 1.25 -15.95
C VAL A 84 8.24 0.53 -16.26
N PRO A 85 9.42 1.03 -15.83
CA PRO A 85 10.70 0.33 -16.03
C PRO A 85 10.83 -1.00 -15.29
N LEU A 86 11.52 -1.98 -15.91
CA LEU A 86 11.80 -3.29 -15.31
C LEU A 86 12.53 -3.18 -13.98
N THR A 87 11.86 -3.63 -12.92
CA THR A 87 12.51 -3.82 -11.62
C THR A 87 13.35 -5.09 -11.67
N THR A 88 14.67 -4.93 -11.52
CA THR A 88 15.60 -6.06 -11.50
C THR A 88 15.82 -6.56 -10.07
N LEU A 89 16.26 -7.82 -9.92
CA LEU A 89 16.69 -8.33 -8.61
C LEU A 89 17.81 -7.50 -7.98
N ALA A 90 18.72 -6.97 -8.80
CA ALA A 90 19.77 -6.08 -8.32
C ALA A 90 19.16 -4.82 -7.70
N ALA A 91 18.18 -4.19 -8.36
CA ALA A 91 17.48 -3.02 -7.83
C ALA A 91 16.78 -3.31 -6.50
N LEU A 92 16.17 -4.49 -6.34
CA LEU A 92 15.53 -4.91 -5.08
C LEU A 92 16.53 -5.21 -3.95
N ARG A 93 17.83 -5.31 -4.23
CA ARG A 93 18.88 -5.46 -3.21
C ARG A 93 19.46 -4.12 -2.78
N GLU A 94 19.31 -3.08 -3.58
CA GLU A 94 19.76 -1.73 -3.22
C GLU A 94 18.94 -1.16 -2.05
N PRO A 95 19.55 -0.40 -1.14
CA PRO A 95 18.83 0.22 -0.03
C PRO A 95 17.82 1.24 -0.54
N ASN A 96 16.61 1.22 0.01
CA ASN A 96 15.61 2.25 -0.28
C ASN A 96 15.97 3.54 0.47
N VAL A 97 15.82 4.69 -0.19
CA VAL A 97 16.07 5.99 0.42
C VAL A 97 14.95 6.30 1.41
N PHE A 98 15.33 6.63 2.65
CA PHE A 98 14.39 6.89 3.75
C PHE A 98 14.55 8.31 4.29
N PHE A 99 13.42 8.94 4.57
CA PHE A 99 13.33 10.27 5.16
C PHE A 99 12.37 10.25 6.35
N HIS A 100 12.75 10.93 7.45
CA HIS A 100 11.90 11.19 8.61
C HIS A 100 11.99 12.69 8.99
N PRO A 101 11.55 13.60 8.11
CA PRO A 101 11.77 15.04 8.26
C PRO A 101 10.93 15.72 9.36
N ILE A 102 9.79 15.11 9.74
CA ILE A 102 8.92 15.63 10.81
C ILE A 102 8.71 14.52 11.82
N THR A 103 9.09 14.79 13.06
CA THR A 103 9.07 13.84 14.18
C THR A 103 8.12 14.35 15.26
N ALA A 104 7.68 13.44 16.14
CA ALA A 104 6.72 13.75 17.21
C ALA A 104 7.23 14.82 18.21
N ASP A 105 8.55 14.99 18.35
CA ASP A 105 9.17 16.02 19.20
C ASP A 105 9.34 17.37 18.50
N ALA A 106 9.13 17.43 17.17
CA ALA A 106 9.24 18.64 16.36
C ALA A 106 8.11 18.75 15.33
N PRO A 107 6.82 18.80 15.77
CA PRO A 107 5.69 18.88 14.87
C PRO A 107 5.69 20.18 14.06
N ARG A 108 5.05 20.16 12.89
CA ARG A 108 4.94 21.32 12.00
C ARG A 108 3.48 21.72 11.81
N THR A 109 3.16 22.98 12.09
CA THR A 109 1.81 23.53 11.84
C THR A 109 1.77 24.23 10.49
N LEU A 110 0.72 23.97 9.70
CA LEU A 110 0.43 24.66 8.44
C LEU A 110 -0.97 25.28 8.50
N ALA A 111 -1.06 26.58 8.23
CA ALA A 111 -2.30 27.30 8.06
C ALA A 111 -2.86 27.12 6.63
N PRO A 112 -4.17 27.33 6.42
CA PRO A 112 -4.72 27.37 5.06
C PRO A 112 -4.02 28.37 4.16
N GLY A 113 -3.62 27.92 2.96
CA GLY A 113 -2.84 28.67 1.98
C GLY A 113 -1.32 28.46 2.09
N GLU A 114 -0.85 27.78 3.14
CA GLU A 114 0.56 27.42 3.28
C GLU A 114 0.88 26.08 2.61
N SER A 115 2.15 25.95 2.20
CA SER A 115 2.72 24.71 1.72
C SER A 115 4.09 24.46 2.32
N LEU A 116 4.47 23.19 2.35
CA LEU A 116 5.73 22.69 2.87
C LEU A 116 6.27 21.64 1.90
N ARG A 117 7.58 21.68 1.65
CA ARG A 117 8.28 20.62 0.90
C ARG A 117 9.25 19.93 1.83
N GLU A 118 9.09 18.62 1.97
CA GLU A 118 9.96 17.78 2.79
C GLU A 118 10.18 16.46 2.04
N ALA A 119 11.46 16.09 1.83
CA ALA A 119 11.82 14.94 1.01
C ALA A 119 11.20 15.06 -0.43
N PRO A 120 10.72 14.00 -1.10
CA PRO A 120 10.06 14.16 -2.41
C PRO A 120 8.60 14.65 -2.32
N LEU A 121 8.08 15.00 -1.15
CA LEU A 121 6.68 15.38 -0.98
C LEU A 121 6.49 16.91 -0.88
N GLU A 122 5.48 17.40 -1.58
CA GLU A 122 4.88 18.72 -1.35
C GLU A 122 3.53 18.55 -0.65
N ILE A 123 3.39 19.17 0.52
CA ILE A 123 2.19 19.16 1.33
C ILE A 123 1.63 20.57 1.35
N SER A 124 0.38 20.75 0.93
CA SER A 124 -0.28 22.05 0.92
C SER A 124 -1.65 21.99 1.59
N VAL A 125 -2.04 23.08 2.25
CA VAL A 125 -3.30 23.16 2.99
C VAL A 125 -4.21 24.14 2.29
N SER A 126 -5.44 23.73 2.01
CA SER A 126 -6.45 24.58 1.38
C SER A 126 -7.79 24.45 2.11
N VAL A 127 -8.71 25.39 1.85
CA VAL A 127 -10.11 25.28 2.29
C VAL A 127 -10.97 25.07 1.07
N GLN A 128 -11.64 23.92 1.00
CA GLN A 128 -12.50 23.54 -0.10
C GLN A 128 -13.96 23.36 0.35
N GLN A 129 -14.92 23.61 -0.55
CA GLN A 129 -16.34 23.32 -0.31
C GLN A 129 -16.64 21.89 -0.72
N LEU A 130 -16.66 20.98 0.26
CA LEU A 130 -16.98 19.57 0.01
C LEU A 130 -18.48 19.34 0.15
N VAL A 131 -19.01 18.52 -0.76
CA VAL A 131 -20.37 18.03 -0.69
C VAL A 131 -20.38 16.81 0.23
N SER A 132 -21.14 16.89 1.31
CA SER A 132 -21.40 15.75 2.18
C SER A 132 -22.88 15.38 2.10
N GLU A 133 -23.17 14.10 1.91
CA GLU A 133 -24.52 13.56 2.00
C GLU A 133 -24.63 12.69 3.26
N ALA A 134 -25.54 13.07 4.16
CA ALA A 134 -25.82 12.31 5.37
C ALA A 134 -27.33 12.19 5.55
N ARG A 135 -27.83 10.95 5.65
CA ARG A 135 -29.26 10.64 5.80
C ARG A 135 -30.14 11.28 4.71
N GLY A 136 -29.63 11.32 3.47
CA GLY A 136 -30.31 11.92 2.31
C GLY A 136 -30.30 13.45 2.28
N ILE A 137 -29.64 14.12 3.22
CA ILE A 137 -29.44 15.57 3.21
C ILE A 137 -28.07 15.86 2.60
N ARG A 138 -28.07 16.55 1.46
CA ARG A 138 -26.87 17.05 0.79
C ARG A 138 -26.53 18.44 1.31
N SER A 139 -25.36 18.59 1.91
CA SER A 139 -24.85 19.87 2.42
C SER A 139 -23.52 20.21 1.75
N LYS A 140 -23.27 21.50 1.52
CA LYS A 140 -21.96 22.01 1.12
C LYS A 140 -21.33 22.66 2.34
N LEU A 141 -20.19 22.15 2.76
CA LEU A 141 -19.49 22.61 3.96
C LEU A 141 -18.03 22.89 3.60
N ALA A 142 -17.50 24.00 4.11
CA ALA A 142 -16.08 24.27 4.06
C ALA A 142 -15.34 23.18 4.83
N HIS A 143 -14.28 22.64 4.24
CA HIS A 143 -13.36 21.71 4.88
C HIS A 143 -11.93 22.16 4.63
N THR A 144 -11.10 22.00 5.65
CA THR A 144 -9.65 22.03 5.51
C THR A 144 -9.23 20.73 4.82
N VAL A 145 -8.56 20.88 3.69
CA VAL A 145 -8.07 19.82 2.83
C VAL A 145 -6.55 19.92 2.77
N VAL A 146 -5.89 18.77 2.85
CA VAL A 146 -4.45 18.63 2.70
C VAL A 146 -4.19 17.90 1.39
N ASP A 147 -3.50 18.57 0.48
CA ASP A 147 -3.01 17.99 -0.76
C ASP A 147 -1.58 17.52 -0.54
N VAL A 148 -1.32 16.23 -0.73
CA VAL A 148 0.01 15.62 -0.68
C VAL A 148 0.38 15.19 -2.09
N VAL A 149 1.47 15.72 -2.63
CA VAL A 149 1.92 15.42 -4.00
C VAL A 149 3.33 14.84 -3.95
N ASN A 150 3.53 13.71 -4.63
CA ASN A 150 4.87 13.20 -4.88
C ASN A 150 5.49 14.00 -6.03
N THR A 151 6.48 14.83 -5.70
CA THR A 151 7.24 15.67 -6.65
C THR A 151 8.55 15.02 -7.11
N GLY A 152 8.85 13.82 -6.60
CA GLY A 152 10.02 13.03 -6.97
C GLY A 152 9.85 12.30 -8.31
N GLU A 153 10.91 11.59 -8.69
CA GLU A 153 10.96 10.81 -9.94
C GLU A 153 10.61 9.33 -9.75
N VAL A 154 10.50 8.88 -8.49
CA VAL A 154 10.21 7.49 -8.12
C VAL A 154 8.98 7.42 -7.22
N PRO A 155 8.29 6.27 -7.18
CA PRO A 155 7.18 6.07 -6.26
C PRO A 155 7.65 6.17 -4.81
N VAL A 156 6.76 6.59 -3.92
CA VAL A 156 7.08 6.74 -2.49
C VAL A 156 6.00 6.09 -1.64
N ALA A 157 6.41 5.30 -0.66
CA ALA A 157 5.55 5.01 0.49
C ALA A 157 5.67 6.15 1.49
N TYR A 158 4.56 6.55 2.09
CA TYR A 158 4.54 7.61 3.09
C TYR A 158 3.64 7.27 4.28
N ARG A 159 4.01 7.79 5.44
CA ARG A 159 3.17 7.79 6.64
C ARG A 159 3.08 9.22 7.14
N LEU A 160 1.88 9.77 7.03
CA LEU A 160 1.56 11.14 7.41
C LEU A 160 0.54 11.14 8.55
N LEU A 161 0.98 11.58 9.74
CA LEU A 161 0.10 11.77 10.88
C LEU A 161 -0.33 13.24 10.95
N LEU A 162 -1.64 13.46 10.86
CA LEU A 162 -2.26 14.77 10.82
C LEU A 162 -3.25 14.94 11.95
N ASP A 163 -3.11 16.04 12.66
CA ASP A 163 -4.06 16.52 13.64
C ASP A 163 -4.52 17.93 13.31
N LYS A 164 -5.62 18.35 13.92
CA LYS A 164 -6.05 19.75 13.88
C LYS A 164 -5.18 20.52 14.87
N ALA A 165 -4.65 21.67 14.45
CA ALA A 165 -3.94 22.55 15.37
C ALA A 165 -4.93 23.27 16.32
N GLY A 166 -4.68 23.17 17.63
CA GLY A 166 -5.45 23.84 18.68
C GLY A 166 -6.73 23.13 19.11
N ASP A 167 -7.47 23.76 20.02
CA ASP A 167 -8.62 23.15 20.68
C ASP A 167 -9.88 23.06 19.78
N GLY A 168 -10.65 21.98 19.95
CA GLY A 168 -12.02 21.84 19.47
C GLY A 168 -12.26 20.61 18.57
N ASP A 169 -13.40 19.95 18.78
CA ASP A 169 -13.74 18.69 18.11
C ASP A 169 -13.84 18.81 16.59
N CYS A 170 -13.16 17.89 15.90
CA CYS A 170 -13.40 17.65 14.49
C CYS A 170 -14.50 16.61 14.28
N ARG A 171 -15.77 17.05 14.24
CA ARG A 171 -16.92 16.12 14.23
C ARG A 171 -17.36 15.64 12.85
N LEU A 172 -16.89 16.27 11.77
CA LEU A 172 -17.30 15.94 10.40
C LEU A 172 -16.06 15.96 9.51
N ARG A 173 -15.66 14.78 9.04
CA ARG A 173 -14.67 14.60 7.97
C ARG A 173 -15.40 14.09 6.74
N ALA A 174 -15.27 14.78 5.62
CA ALA A 174 -15.69 14.22 4.35
C ALA A 174 -14.69 13.11 3.98
N MET A 175 -15.17 11.90 3.67
CA MET A 175 -14.26 10.86 3.21
C MET A 175 -14.09 10.99 1.70
N THR A 176 -12.97 11.57 1.30
CA THR A 176 -12.42 11.44 -0.06
C THR A 176 -11.65 10.13 -0.13
N ARG A 177 -11.75 9.42 -1.25
CA ARG A 177 -10.88 8.26 -1.50
C ARG A 177 -9.54 8.75 -2.02
N TYR A 178 -8.45 8.20 -1.52
CA TYR A 178 -7.09 8.53 -1.93
C TYR A 178 -6.15 7.38 -1.58
N ASP A 179 -4.99 7.30 -2.23
CA ASP A 179 -3.96 6.36 -1.78
C ASP A 179 -3.26 6.91 -0.52
N ALA A 180 -3.59 6.31 0.62
CA ALA A 180 -3.02 6.66 1.91
C ALA A 180 -1.63 6.07 2.19
N MET A 181 -1.07 5.27 1.29
CA MET A 181 0.17 4.51 1.51
C MET A 181 1.24 4.84 0.49
N VAL A 182 0.91 4.82 -0.80
CA VAL A 182 1.87 5.04 -1.89
C VAL A 182 1.42 6.21 -2.75
N LEU A 183 2.39 6.93 -3.30
CA LEU A 183 2.16 7.92 -4.35
C LEU A 183 3.15 7.70 -5.49
N GLU A 184 2.63 7.49 -6.69
CA GLU A 184 3.41 7.50 -7.92
C GLU A 184 3.99 8.89 -8.22
N PRO A 185 5.03 9.02 -9.06
CA PRO A 185 5.56 10.32 -9.48
C PRO A 185 4.47 11.25 -10.05
N GLY A 186 4.29 12.41 -9.43
CA GLY A 186 3.27 13.40 -9.80
C GLY A 186 1.86 13.09 -9.27
N GLU A 187 1.65 11.95 -8.61
CA GLU A 187 0.38 11.60 -8.00
C GLU A 187 0.06 12.49 -6.80
N ARG A 188 -1.24 12.67 -6.55
CA ARG A 188 -1.79 13.50 -5.49
C ARG A 188 -2.79 12.73 -4.63
N ALA A 189 -2.58 12.75 -3.32
CA ALA A 189 -3.60 12.41 -2.34
C ALA A 189 -4.29 13.67 -1.80
N GLU A 190 -5.64 13.70 -1.86
CA GLU A 190 -6.45 14.77 -1.30
C GLU A 190 -7.13 14.30 0.01
N ILE A 191 -6.68 14.84 1.14
CA ILE A 191 -7.07 14.40 2.48
C ILE A 191 -7.94 15.47 3.14
N SER A 192 -9.23 15.16 3.39
CA SER A 192 -10.08 16.04 4.19
C SER A 192 -9.81 15.85 5.69
N VAL A 193 -9.28 16.88 6.35
CA VAL A 193 -8.91 16.81 7.77
C VAL A 193 -10.08 17.19 8.66
N CYS A 194 -10.70 18.34 8.39
CA CYS A 194 -11.78 18.83 9.23
C CYS A 194 -12.73 19.78 8.53
N LYS A 195 -13.97 19.85 9.03
CA LYS A 195 -14.90 20.94 8.72
C LYS A 195 -14.32 22.28 9.21
N ASP A 196 -14.63 23.34 8.47
CA ASP A 196 -14.19 24.73 8.67
C ASP A 196 -12.72 24.98 8.31
N SER A 197 -12.25 26.22 8.52
CA SER A 197 -10.91 26.70 8.19
C SER A 197 -10.01 26.56 9.42
N HIS A 198 -9.21 25.51 9.45
CA HIS A 198 -8.31 25.21 10.56
C HIS A 198 -6.88 25.07 10.05
N SER A 199 -5.92 25.46 10.88
CA SER A 199 -4.55 25.01 10.70
C SER A 199 -4.47 23.52 11.03
N ILE A 200 -3.57 22.82 10.36
CA ILE A 200 -3.26 21.42 10.63
C ILE A 200 -1.90 21.32 11.31
N GLU A 201 -1.73 20.34 12.16
CA GLU A 201 -0.45 19.94 12.73
C GLU A 201 -0.04 18.61 12.11
N ILE A 202 1.14 18.59 11.48
CA ILE A 202 1.80 17.38 11.04
C ILE A 202 2.67 16.94 12.22
N SER A 203 2.24 15.89 12.91
CA SER A 203 2.96 15.34 14.06
C SER A 203 4.06 14.37 13.64
N GLU A 204 3.91 13.74 12.49
CA GLU A 204 4.91 12.81 11.97
C GLU A 204 4.82 12.69 10.45
N LEU A 205 5.97 12.68 9.78
CA LEU A 205 6.11 12.38 8.36
C LEU A 205 7.28 11.43 8.15
N ARG A 206 6.97 10.22 7.67
CA ARG A 206 7.97 9.25 7.17
C ARG A 206 7.76 9.03 5.69
N VAL A 207 8.85 8.90 4.94
CA VAL A 207 8.82 8.66 3.49
C VAL A 207 9.90 7.63 3.14
N LEU A 208 9.54 6.65 2.33
CA LEU A 208 10.46 5.67 1.76
C LEU A 208 10.30 5.67 0.24
N GLU A 209 11.38 5.96 -0.49
CA GLU A 209 11.40 5.82 -1.95
C GLU A 209 11.42 4.34 -2.31
N LEU A 210 10.62 3.96 -3.31
CA LEU A 210 10.41 2.57 -3.69
C LEU A 210 10.86 2.32 -5.12
N THR A 211 11.20 1.06 -5.39
CA THR A 211 11.18 0.57 -6.77
C THR A 211 9.73 0.48 -7.26
N PRO A 212 9.47 0.50 -8.58
CA PRO A 212 8.11 0.36 -9.07
C PRO A 212 7.43 -0.96 -8.65
N ALA A 213 8.14 -2.09 -8.68
CA ALA A 213 7.56 -3.34 -8.17
C ALA A 213 7.28 -3.28 -6.65
N GLY A 214 8.13 -2.59 -5.89
CA GLY A 214 7.94 -2.39 -4.46
C GLY A 214 6.71 -1.55 -4.13
N ALA A 215 6.42 -0.51 -4.92
CA ALA A 215 5.21 0.31 -4.80
C ALA A 215 3.94 -0.55 -4.89
N ILE A 216 3.87 -1.39 -5.92
CA ILE A 216 2.77 -2.34 -6.14
C ILE A 216 2.62 -3.30 -4.96
N TRP A 217 3.71 -3.88 -4.47
CA TRP A 217 3.63 -4.84 -3.36
C TRP A 217 3.20 -4.18 -2.05
N VAL A 218 3.64 -2.94 -1.81
CA VAL A 218 3.21 -2.15 -0.66
C VAL A 218 1.72 -1.80 -0.75
N ASP A 219 1.18 -1.47 -1.93
CA ASP A 219 -0.24 -1.18 -2.13
C ASP A 219 -1.17 -2.38 -1.88
N LYS A 220 -0.64 -3.61 -1.94
CA LYS A 220 -1.41 -4.80 -1.55
C LYS A 220 -1.57 -4.93 -0.03
N LEU A 221 -0.77 -4.22 0.76
CA LEU A 221 -0.86 -4.30 2.22
C LEU A 221 -2.17 -3.64 2.70
N PRO A 222 -2.88 -4.23 3.68
CA PRO A 222 -3.95 -3.51 4.35
C PRO A 222 -3.39 -2.26 5.04
N ALA A 223 -3.94 -1.08 4.75
CA ALA A 223 -3.56 0.18 5.40
C ALA A 223 -3.55 0.14 6.94
N ALA A 224 -4.43 -0.66 7.54
CA ALA A 224 -4.44 -0.89 8.98
C ALA A 224 -3.17 -1.60 9.48
N ALA A 225 -2.54 -2.47 8.69
CA ALA A 225 -1.38 -3.26 9.08
C ALA A 225 -0.14 -2.38 9.29
N VAL A 226 -0.07 -1.25 8.57
CA VAL A 226 1.04 -0.29 8.68
C VAL A 226 0.71 0.85 9.67
N ALA A 227 -0.23 0.60 10.58
CA ALA A 227 -0.66 1.50 11.66
C ALA A 227 -1.13 2.88 11.20
N LEU A 228 -1.80 2.97 10.04
CA LEU A 228 -2.52 4.18 9.66
C LEU A 228 -3.77 4.37 10.51
N GLY A 229 -4.14 5.64 10.76
CA GLY A 229 -5.35 5.96 11.50
C GLY A 229 -6.62 5.44 10.81
N GLU A 230 -7.71 5.30 11.58
CA GLU A 230 -8.98 4.75 11.06
C GLU A 230 -9.47 5.48 9.81
N ASN A 231 -9.36 6.81 9.78
CA ASN A 231 -9.80 7.61 8.63
C ASN A 231 -8.98 7.32 7.38
N ALA A 232 -7.65 7.27 7.51
CA ALA A 232 -6.77 6.93 6.40
C ALA A 232 -7.01 5.49 5.92
N THR A 233 -7.17 4.54 6.85
CA THR A 233 -7.50 3.15 6.53
C THR A 233 -8.80 3.03 5.73
N ARG A 234 -9.84 3.79 6.10
CA ARG A 234 -11.14 3.76 5.41
C ARG A 234 -11.16 4.53 4.09
N ALA A 235 -10.27 5.50 3.95
CA ALA A 235 -10.15 6.33 2.75
C ALA A 235 -9.19 5.75 1.71
N HIS A 236 -8.27 4.87 2.15
CA HIS A 236 -7.29 4.22 1.30
C HIS A 236 -7.97 3.50 0.14
N ASP A 237 -7.62 3.95 -1.06
CA ASP A 237 -8.01 3.38 -2.34
C ASP A 237 -6.79 3.55 -3.26
N PRO A 238 -6.03 2.48 -3.54
CA PRO A 238 -4.83 2.59 -4.37
C PRO A 238 -5.17 2.91 -5.84
N GLY A 239 -6.45 3.00 -6.22
CA GLY A 239 -6.87 3.41 -7.56
C GLY A 239 -6.63 2.36 -8.65
N ARG A 240 -6.02 1.23 -8.29
CA ARG A 240 -5.76 0.07 -9.16
C ARG A 240 -6.46 -1.18 -8.66
N GLU A 241 -6.75 -2.08 -9.59
CA GLU A 241 -7.37 -3.38 -9.30
C GLU A 241 -6.35 -4.34 -8.65
N LEU A 242 -6.02 -4.08 -7.39
CA LEU A 242 -5.13 -4.93 -6.59
C LEU A 242 -5.93 -5.83 -5.65
N VAL A 243 -5.50 -7.08 -5.54
CA VAL A 243 -5.96 -7.98 -4.48
C VAL A 243 -5.15 -7.70 -3.23
N GLN A 244 -5.81 -7.21 -2.19
CA GLN A 244 -5.17 -6.98 -0.89
C GLN A 244 -4.77 -8.31 -0.25
N CYS A 245 -3.62 -8.32 0.43
CA CYS A 245 -3.15 -9.47 1.18
C CYS A 245 -4.04 -9.69 2.43
N THR A 246 -4.69 -10.85 2.50
CA THR A 246 -5.66 -11.19 3.56
C THR A 246 -5.05 -11.93 4.75
N GLU A 247 -3.93 -12.62 4.55
CA GLU A 247 -3.31 -13.50 5.55
C GLU A 247 -2.36 -12.77 6.52
N LEU A 248 -2.19 -11.45 6.36
CA LEU A 248 -1.30 -10.67 7.22
C LEU A 248 -1.87 -10.52 8.63
N PRO A 249 -1.04 -10.59 9.69
CA PRO A 249 -1.47 -10.38 11.07
C PRO A 249 -1.66 -8.87 11.36
N VAL A 250 -2.65 -8.24 10.69
CA VAL A 250 -2.91 -6.79 10.65
C VAL A 250 -2.89 -6.14 12.04
N ARG A 251 -3.59 -6.73 13.01
CA ARG A 251 -3.69 -6.18 14.37
C ARG A 251 -2.37 -6.24 15.13
N GLU A 252 -1.59 -7.30 14.90
CA GLU A 252 -0.30 -7.49 15.55
C GLU A 252 0.71 -6.47 15.02
N TYR A 253 0.86 -6.35 13.69
CA TYR A 253 1.76 -5.36 13.11
C TYR A 253 1.41 -3.94 13.53
N ALA A 254 0.11 -3.58 13.49
CA ALA A 254 -0.34 -2.28 13.94
C ALA A 254 0.04 -2.00 15.40
N ALA A 255 -0.16 -2.96 16.30
CA ALA A 255 0.18 -2.85 17.71
C ALA A 255 1.70 -2.74 17.93
N ARG A 256 2.49 -3.55 17.22
CA ARG A 256 3.96 -3.51 17.30
C ARG A 256 4.50 -2.16 16.81
N ILE A 257 3.97 -1.62 15.71
CA ILE A 257 4.33 -0.28 15.23
C ILE A 257 3.95 0.80 16.25
N GLN A 258 2.73 0.76 16.79
CA GLN A 258 2.27 1.75 17.77
C GLN A 258 3.07 1.71 19.08
N SER A 259 3.56 0.53 19.48
CA SER A 259 4.41 0.35 20.66
C SER A 259 5.89 0.68 20.42
N GLY A 260 6.31 0.83 19.16
CA GLY A 260 7.70 1.03 18.76
C GLY A 260 8.56 -0.23 18.72
N GLU A 261 7.96 -1.42 18.87
CA GLU A 261 8.66 -2.71 18.75
C GLU A 261 9.03 -3.04 17.29
N LEU A 262 8.22 -2.57 16.34
CA LEU A 262 8.44 -2.69 14.91
C LEU A 262 8.49 -1.30 14.29
N ALA A 263 9.58 -0.91 13.63
CA ALA A 263 9.60 0.37 12.92
C ALA A 263 8.75 0.27 11.64
N TRP A 264 8.02 1.34 11.33
CA TRP A 264 7.20 1.41 10.12
C TRP A 264 8.05 1.18 8.86
N GLU A 265 9.21 1.82 8.77
CA GLU A 265 10.13 1.72 7.64
C GLU A 265 10.73 0.34 7.45
N ASP A 266 10.88 -0.46 8.52
CA ASP A 266 11.36 -1.83 8.41
C ASP A 266 10.30 -2.70 7.74
N LEU A 267 9.03 -2.57 8.17
CA LEU A 267 7.89 -3.27 7.59
C LEU A 267 7.69 -2.92 6.11
N ILE A 268 7.70 -1.63 5.78
CA ILE A 268 7.54 -1.17 4.40
C ILE A 268 8.73 -1.59 3.54
N ASP A 269 9.96 -1.47 4.03
CA ASP A 269 11.14 -1.89 3.26
C ASP A 269 11.10 -3.38 2.96
N PHE A 270 10.70 -4.22 3.93
CA PHE A 270 10.54 -5.65 3.70
C PHE A 270 9.51 -5.94 2.61
N TYR A 271 8.28 -5.43 2.73
CA TYR A 271 7.24 -5.73 1.74
C TYR A 271 7.44 -5.00 0.41
N SER A 272 8.24 -3.93 0.36
CA SER A 272 8.71 -3.35 -0.91
C SER A 272 9.70 -4.26 -1.66
N ARG A 273 10.30 -5.22 -0.93
CA ARG A 273 11.19 -6.25 -1.47
C ARG A 273 10.50 -7.61 -1.51
N HIS A 274 9.30 -7.78 -0.97
CA HIS A 274 8.68 -9.10 -0.82
C HIS A 274 7.16 -8.99 -0.98
N ASP A 275 6.62 -9.70 -1.98
CA ASP A 275 5.17 -9.81 -2.17
C ASP A 275 4.51 -10.53 -0.98
N CYS A 276 3.59 -9.83 -0.30
CA CYS A 276 2.93 -10.32 0.91
C CYS A 276 2.08 -11.58 0.72
N GLU A 277 1.78 -11.97 -0.53
CA GLU A 277 1.09 -13.22 -0.84
C GLU A 277 1.97 -14.46 -0.59
N ASN A 278 3.29 -14.32 -0.68
CA ASN A 278 4.22 -15.46 -0.70
C ASN A 278 5.23 -15.41 0.45
N TYR A 279 5.40 -14.26 1.08
CA TYR A 279 6.45 -14.03 2.06
C TYR A 279 5.87 -13.44 3.32
N GLU A 280 6.15 -14.11 4.43
CA GLU A 280 5.84 -13.64 5.77
C GLU A 280 6.97 -12.75 6.28
N TRP A 281 6.62 -11.78 7.14
CA TRP A 281 7.58 -10.93 7.83
C TRP A 281 8.62 -11.76 8.60
N VAL A 282 9.89 -11.38 8.47
CA VAL A 282 10.99 -12.01 9.21
C VAL A 282 11.26 -11.19 10.47
N GLU A 283 11.10 -11.81 11.64
CA GLU A 283 11.37 -11.16 12.91
C GLU A 283 12.83 -10.69 13.02
N GLY A 284 13.03 -9.46 13.51
CA GLY A 284 14.35 -8.83 13.59
C GLY A 284 14.86 -8.24 12.28
N TYR A 285 14.09 -8.32 11.17
CA TYR A 285 14.43 -7.57 9.97
C TYR A 285 14.47 -6.06 10.25
N THR A 286 15.53 -5.43 9.80
CA THR A 286 15.68 -3.98 9.78
C THR A 286 15.90 -3.52 8.34
N ARG A 287 15.37 -2.35 7.98
CA ARG A 287 15.55 -1.75 6.66
C ARG A 287 17.01 -1.80 6.21
N ALA A 288 17.22 -2.19 4.96
CA ALA A 288 18.56 -2.23 4.37
C ALA A 288 19.18 -0.81 4.32
N LEU A 289 20.36 -0.66 4.93
CA LEU A 289 21.17 0.57 4.87
C LEU A 289 22.29 0.47 3.84
N GLU A 290 22.65 -0.75 3.47
CA GLU A 290 23.66 -1.10 2.48
C GLU A 290 23.08 -2.12 1.49
N PRO A 291 23.66 -2.25 0.29
CA PRO A 291 23.20 -3.26 -0.66
C PRO A 291 23.23 -4.66 -0.06
N LEU A 292 22.11 -5.37 -0.18
CA LEU A 292 21.94 -6.71 0.37
C LEU A 292 22.69 -7.75 -0.47
N ALA A 293 23.45 -8.64 0.18
CA ALA A 293 24.11 -9.76 -0.50
C ALA A 293 23.07 -10.73 -1.11
N SER A 294 22.00 -10.99 -0.36
CA SER A 294 20.82 -11.74 -0.76
C SER A 294 19.58 -11.09 -0.15
N LEU A 295 18.40 -11.31 -0.76
CA LEU A 295 17.17 -10.84 -0.15
C LEU A 295 16.86 -11.66 1.12
N PRO A 296 16.24 -11.06 2.16
CA PRO A 296 16.03 -11.69 3.48
C PRO A 296 15.45 -13.10 3.43
N VAL A 297 14.42 -13.31 2.61
CA VAL A 297 13.74 -14.63 2.48
C VAL A 297 14.50 -15.64 1.62
N LEU A 298 15.57 -15.21 0.96
CA LEU A 298 16.45 -16.00 0.10
C LEU A 298 17.83 -16.24 0.71
N ALA A 299 18.13 -15.65 1.88
CA ALA A 299 19.33 -16.02 2.61
C ALA A 299 19.16 -17.49 2.99
N GLU A 300 19.94 -18.37 2.34
CA GLU A 300 19.96 -19.79 2.69
C GLU A 300 20.15 -19.91 4.20
N ASP A 301 19.37 -20.79 4.84
CA ASP A 301 19.52 -21.14 6.25
C ASP A 301 20.96 -21.62 6.50
N ASP A 302 21.87 -20.70 6.79
CA ASP A 302 23.21 -20.97 7.33
C ASP A 302 23.10 -21.24 8.85
N GLN A 303 21.99 -21.89 9.27
CA GLN A 303 21.69 -22.34 10.63
C GLN A 303 21.47 -23.86 10.67
#